data_AF-A0A7M1VML7-F1
#
_entry.id   AF-A0A7M1VML7-F1
#
_cell.length_a   1.000
_cell.length_b   1.000
_cell.length_c   1.000
_cell.angle_alpha   90.00
_cell.angle_beta   90.00
_cell.angle_gamma   90.00
#
_symmetry.space_group_name_H-M   'P 1'
#
loop_
_entity.id
_entity.type
_entity.pdbx_description
1 polymer ?
#
loop_
_entity_poly.entity_id
_entity_poly.type
_entity_poly.pdbx_seq_one_letter_code
_entity_poly.pdbx_strand_id
1 'polypeptide(L)'
;YNYIAEDNENSKSGKLQKIYSNSIQTYELNLKNTSCIETKYIINKVKYIEYTYIINKNLRISVVIIKKSHDYIAISFNSEIKIK
;
A
#
# COMPACT_ATOMS: atom_id res chain seq x y z
N TYR A 1 -6.62 9.54 -2.05
CA TYR A 1 -6.64 8.28 -2.81
C TYR A 1 -8.07 8.00 -3.21
N ASN A 2 -8.30 7.52 -4.43
CA ASN A 2 -9.59 7.02 -4.86
C ASN A 2 -9.52 5.48 -4.89
N TYR A 3 -10.44 4.81 -4.22
CA TYR A 3 -10.57 3.36 -4.29
C TYR A 3 -11.42 2.99 -5.51
N ILE A 4 -10.93 2.05 -6.31
CA ILE A 4 -11.68 1.45 -7.41
C ILE A 4 -11.99 0.02 -6.99
N ALA A 5 -13.27 -0.21 -6.70
CA ALA A 5 -13.78 -1.55 -6.41
C ALA A 5 -13.67 -2.42 -7.67
N GLU A 6 -13.29 -3.69 -7.47
CA GLU A 6 -13.52 -4.71 -8.48
C GLU A 6 -15.01 -5.10 -8.43
N ASP A 7 -15.58 -5.56 -9.56
CA ASP A 7 -17.00 -6.00 -9.68
C ASP A 7 -17.31 -7.30 -8.88
N ASN A 8 -16.60 -7.53 -7.78
CA ASN A 8 -16.76 -8.68 -6.90
C ASN A 8 -16.58 -8.24 -5.44
N GLU A 9 -17.70 -8.16 -4.71
CA GLU A 9 -17.76 -7.74 -3.31
C GLU A 9 -16.93 -8.62 -2.35
N ASN A 10 -16.57 -9.83 -2.77
CA ASN A 10 -15.73 -10.75 -2.00
C ASN A 10 -14.24 -10.69 -2.37
N SER A 11 -13.85 -9.77 -3.27
CA SER A 11 -12.46 -9.66 -3.69
C SER A 11 -11.57 -9.18 -2.55
N LYS A 12 -10.49 -9.92 -2.29
CA LYS A 12 -9.40 -9.47 -1.41
C LYS A 12 -8.44 -8.54 -2.14
N SER A 13 -8.71 -8.20 -3.40
CA SER A 13 -7.89 -7.31 -4.22
C SER A 13 -8.68 -6.11 -4.71
N GLY A 14 -7.96 -5.05 -5.07
CA GLY A 14 -8.54 -3.86 -5.68
C GLY A 14 -7.46 -2.91 -6.18
N LYS A 15 -7.87 -1.72 -6.58
CA LYS A 15 -6.94 -0.68 -7.05
C LYS A 15 -7.11 0.61 -6.25
N LEU A 16 -5.98 1.20 -5.86
CA LEU A 16 -5.94 2.54 -5.28
C LEU A 16 -5.31 3.51 -6.28
N GLN A 17 -6.03 4.58 -6.62
CA GLN A 17 -5.49 5.66 -7.41
C GLN A 17 -5.04 6.81 -6.51
N LYS A 18 -3.76 7.15 -6.62
CA LYS A 18 -3.21 8.39 -6.07
C LYS A 18 -3.18 9.42 -7.18
N ILE A 19 -3.96 10.49 -7.00
CA ILE A 19 -4.06 11.58 -7.96
C ILE A 19 -3.03 12.64 -7.57
N TYR A 20 -2.16 12.97 -8.52
CA TYR A 20 -1.27 14.12 -8.48
C TYR A 20 -1.76 15.15 -9.49
N SER A 21 -1.24 16.39 -9.42
CA SER A 21 -1.66 17.47 -10.31
C SER A 21 -1.55 17.12 -11.80
N ASN A 22 -0.55 16.31 -12.19
CA ASN A 22 -0.22 16.03 -13.59
C ASN A 22 -0.28 14.53 -13.94
N SER A 23 -0.62 13.66 -12.98
CA SER A 23 -0.58 12.21 -13.21
C SER A 23 -1.45 11.44 -12.23
N ILE A 24 -1.85 10.24 -12.62
CA ILE A 24 -2.53 9.28 -11.75
C ILE A 24 -1.63 8.07 -11.59
N GLN A 25 -1.36 7.72 -10.34
CA GLN A 25 -0.58 6.54 -9.99
C GLN A 25 -1.53 5.47 -9.44
N THR A 26 -1.61 4.33 -10.12
CA THR A 26 -2.48 3.22 -9.73
C THR A 26 -1.66 2.18 -8.97
N TYR A 27 -2.06 1.91 -7.73
CA TYR A 27 -1.50 0.88 -6.87
C TYR A 27 -2.43 -0.32 -6.87
N GLU A 28 -1.86 -1.52 -6.85
CA GLU A 28 -2.59 -2.73 -6.49
C GLU A 28 -2.77 -2.75 -4.99
N LEU A 29 -3.99 -3.04 -4.54
CA LEU A 29 -4.37 -3.22 -3.16
C LEU A 29 -4.68 -4.69 -2.93
N ASN A 30 -4.13 -5.30 -1.88
CA ASN A 30 -4.47 -6.66 -1.48
C ASN A 30 -4.68 -6.75 0.03
N LEU A 31 -5.81 -7.27 0.46
CA LEU A 31 -6.07 -7.65 1.85
C LEU A 31 -5.38 -8.98 2.14
N LYS A 32 -4.27 -8.94 2.88
CA LYS A 32 -3.55 -10.16 3.28
C LYS A 32 -4.29 -10.91 4.37
N ASN A 33 -4.85 -10.17 5.32
CA ASN A 33 -5.72 -10.66 6.38
C ASN A 33 -6.59 -9.49 6.88
N THR A 34 -7.31 -9.68 7.98
CA THR A 34 -8.25 -8.68 8.53
C THR A 34 -7.57 -7.41 9.06
N SER A 35 -6.27 -7.43 9.34
CA SER A 35 -5.53 -6.30 9.90
C SER A 35 -4.37 -5.82 9.03
N CYS A 36 -4.11 -6.46 7.88
CA CYS A 36 -2.99 -6.17 7.01
C CYS A 36 -3.44 -5.91 5.57
N ILE A 37 -3.11 -4.72 5.10
CA ILE A 37 -3.28 -4.29 3.73
C ILE A 37 -1.89 -4.26 3.08
N GLU A 38 -1.75 -4.87 1.91
CA GLU A 38 -0.59 -4.75 1.04
C GLU A 38 -0.93 -3.78 -0.09
N THR A 39 -0.12 -2.75 -0.29
CA THR A 39 -0.15 -1.90 -1.48
C THR A 39 1.11 -2.12 -2.31
N LYS A 40 0.94 -2.23 -3.62
CA LYS A 40 2.04 -2.45 -4.56
C LYS A 40 1.98 -1.47 -5.71
N TYR A 41 3.15 -1.04 -6.15
CA TYR A 41 3.29 -0.24 -7.35
C TYR A 41 4.61 -0.54 -8.04
N ILE A 42 4.61 -0.52 -9.37
CA ILE A 42 5.81 -0.74 -10.17
C ILE A 42 5.93 0.41 -11.18
N ILE A 43 7.10 1.06 -11.21
CA ILE A 43 7.48 2.05 -12.23
C ILE A 43 8.94 1.88 -12.59
N ASN A 44 9.28 1.89 -13.88
CA ASN A 44 10.67 1.89 -14.35
C ASN A 44 11.57 0.83 -13.67
N LYS A 45 11.03 -0.39 -13.50
CA LYS A 45 11.67 -1.52 -12.78
C LYS A 45 11.87 -1.32 -11.28
N VAL A 46 11.41 -0.21 -10.72
CA VAL A 46 11.33 0.05 -9.27
C VAL A 46 9.99 -0.48 -8.77
N LYS A 47 10.05 -1.42 -7.83
CA LYS A 47 8.90 -2.01 -7.15
C LYS A 47 8.79 -1.43 -5.75
N TYR A 48 7.67 -0.79 -5.48
CA TYR A 48 7.23 -0.38 -4.15
C TYR A 48 6.27 -1.43 -3.60
N ILE A 49 6.50 -1.85 -2.37
CA ILE A 49 5.59 -2.73 -1.61
C ILE A 49 5.46 -2.11 -0.23
N GLU A 50 4.24 -1.87 0.23
CA GLU A 50 3.97 -1.45 1.59
C GLU A 50 2.99 -2.42 2.24
N TYR A 51 3.35 -2.86 3.44
CA TYR A 51 2.48 -3.63 4.33
C TYR A 51 2.02 -2.72 5.44
N THR A 52 0.72 -2.42 5.45
CA THR A 52 0.08 -1.55 6.44
C THR A 52 -0.74 -2.41 7.41
N TYR A 53 -0.29 -2.44 8.66
CA TYR A 53 -0.90 -3.15 9.77
C TYR A 53 -1.71 -2.19 10.63
N ILE A 54 -3.00 -2.49 10.78
CA ILE A 54 -3.90 -1.82 11.73
C ILE A 54 -3.79 -2.60 13.05
N ILE A 55 -2.93 -2.14 13.95
CA ILE A 55 -2.71 -2.79 15.25
C ILE A 55 -3.90 -2.55 16.18
N ASN A 56 -4.37 -1.31 16.23
CA ASN A 56 -5.62 -0.93 16.88
C ASN A 56 -6.11 0.42 16.33
N LYS A 57 -7.25 0.92 16.81
CA LYS A 57 -7.85 2.20 16.36
C LYS A 57 -6.95 3.44 16.51
N ASN A 58 -5.89 3.35 17.31
CA ASN A 58 -4.96 4.45 17.58
C ASN A 58 -3.55 4.20 17.06
N LEU A 59 -3.22 3.00 16.58
CA LEU A 59 -1.88 2.63 16.13
C LEU A 59 -1.93 1.90 14.80
N ARG A 60 -1.23 2.48 13.82
CA ARG A 60 -0.94 1.89 12.53
C ARG A 60 0.57 1.74 12.39
N ILE A 61 1.01 0.62 11.85
CA ILE A 61 2.41 0.40 11.50
C ILE A 61 2.45 0.12 10.00
N SER A 62 3.39 0.71 9.27
CA SER A 62 3.66 0.31 7.90
C SER A 62 5.13 -0.06 7.69
N VAL A 63 5.35 -1.11 6.91
CA VAL A 63 6.67 -1.54 6.45
C VAL A 63 6.73 -1.38 4.94
N VAL A 64 7.64 -0.54 4.47
CA VAL A 64 7.83 -0.26 3.05
C VAL A 64 9.10 -0.94 2.57
N ILE A 65 9.03 -1.58 1.41
CA ILE A 65 10.16 -2.21 0.73
C ILE A 65 10.22 -1.64 -0.68
N ILE A 66 11.39 -1.12 -1.05
CA ILE A 66 11.69 -0.63 -2.40
C ILE A 66 12.75 -1.54 -3.02
N LYS A 67 12.43 -2.11 -4.18
CA LYS A 67 13.35 -2.93 -4.97
C LYS A 67 13.58 -2.33 -6.35
N LYS A 68 14.75 -2.53 -6.95
CA LYS A 68 14.98 -2.28 -8.38
C LYS A 68 15.74 -3.44 -8.99
N SER A 69 15.24 -3.97 -10.11
CA SER A 69 15.90 -5.09 -10.81
C SER A 69 16.23 -6.29 -9.91
N HIS A 70 15.38 -6.57 -8.91
CA HIS A 70 15.51 -7.62 -7.87
C HIS A 70 16.35 -7.27 -6.64
N ASP A 71 17.09 -6.18 -6.65
CA ASP A 71 17.88 -5.73 -5.50
C ASP A 71 17.03 -4.88 -4.54
N TYR A 72 17.24 -5.04 -3.24
CA TYR A 72 16.66 -4.18 -2.22
C TYR A 72 17.41 -2.84 -2.21
N ILE A 73 16.69 -1.74 -2.39
CA ILE A 73 17.26 -0.38 -2.33
C ILE A 73 17.04 0.23 -0.95
N ALA A 74 15.82 0.09 -0.42
CA ALA A 74 15.42 0.70 0.83
C ALA A 74 14.34 -0.12 1.53
N ILE A 75 14.37 -0.04 2.86
CA ILE A 75 13.32 -0.54 3.73
C ILE A 75 12.99 0.60 4.72
N SER A 76 11.71 0.86 4.93
CA SER A 76 11.24 1.82 5.93
C SER A 76 10.28 1.15 6.90
N PHE A 77 10.35 1.57 8.15
CA PHE A 77 9.36 1.24 9.19
C PHE A 77 8.73 2.55 9.65
N ASN A 78 7.41 2.64 9.56
CA ASN A 78 6.66 3.81 10.00
C ASN A 78 5.67 3.39 11.07
N SER A 79 5.60 4.16 12.15
CA SER A 79 4.56 4.03 13.16
C SER A 79 3.76 5.32 13.24
N GLU A 80 2.45 5.21 13.09
CA GLU A 80 1.53 6.34 13.20
C GLU A 80 0.62 6.12 14.39
N ILE A 81 0.73 7.02 15.36
CA ILE A 81 -0.08 7.03 16.57
C ILE A 81 -1.06 8.19 16.46
N LYS A 82 -2.35 7.90 16.60
CA LYS A 82 -3.38 8.93 16.72
C LYS A 82 -3.29 9.57 18.11
N ILE A 83 -2.84 10.82 18.16
CA ILE A 83 -2.88 11.64 19.37
C ILE A 83 -4.27 12.29 19.45
N LYS A 84 -4.87 12.27 20.65
CA LYS A 84 -6.19 12.87 20.92
C LYS A 84 -6.11 14.39 20.96
#